data_AF-A0A1M5Q4M1-F1
#
_entry.id   AF-A0A1M5Q4M1-F1
#
_cell.length_a   1.000
_cell.length_b   1.000
_cell.length_c   1.000
_cell.angle_alpha   90.00
_cell.angle_beta   90.00
_cell.angle_gamma   90.00
#
_symmetry.space_group_name_H-M   'P 1'
#
loop_
_entity.id
_entity.type
_entity.pdbx_description
1 polymer ?
#
loop_
_entity_poly.entity_id
_entity_poly.type
_entity_poly.pdbx_seq_one_letter_code
_entity_poly.pdbx_strand_id
1 'polypeptide(L)' 'MNQIRCPSCGKLLGEYELKGSIILSIICKRCKKLVELKIFVSPKENQK' A
#
# COMPACT_ATOMS: atom_id res chain seq x y z
N MET A 1 -9.65 7.09 1.06
CA MET A 1 -9.02 5.85 0.55
C MET A 1 -7.52 6.04 0.52
N ASN A 2 -6.77 5.02 0.95
CA ASN A 2 -5.31 5.08 0.91
C ASN A 2 -4.79 4.57 -0.44
N GLN A 3 -3.66 5.10 -0.89
CA GLN A 3 -3.06 4.73 -2.18
C GLN A 3 -1.78 3.94 -1.98
N ILE A 4 -1.59 2.91 -2.80
CA ILE A 4 -0.33 2.20 -2.93
C ILE A 4 0.37 2.70 -4.19
N ARG A 5 1.58 3.20 -4.02
CA ARG A 5 2.43 3.65 -5.13
C ARG A 5 3.70 2.83 -5.17
N CYS A 6 4.20 2.62 -6.39
CA CYS A 6 5.48 1.98 -6.59
C CYS A 6 6.59 2.88 -6.00
N PRO A 7 7.41 2.38 -5.07
CA PRO A 7 8.47 3.17 -4.45
C PRO A 7 9.56 3.59 -5.45
N SER A 8 9.71 2.87 -6.57
CA SER A 8 10.73 3.18 -7.57
C SER A 8 10.30 4.22 -8.61
N CYS A 9 9.01 4.38 -8.93
CA CYS A 9 8.57 5.28 -10.00
C CYS A 9 7.32 6.11 -9.67
N GLY A 10 6.79 6.02 -8.46
CA GLY A 10 5.60 6.75 -8.02
C GLY A 10 4.29 6.34 -8.70
N LYS A 11 4.31 5.37 -9.63
CA LYS A 11 3.10 4.89 -10.32
C LYS A 11 2.12 4.29 -9.31
N LEU A 12 0.85 4.68 -9.41
CA LEU A 12 -0.24 4.08 -8.65
C LEU A 12 -0.36 2.59 -9.00
N LEU A 13 -0.32 1.76 -7.97
CA LEU A 13 -0.47 0.30 -8.08
C LEU A 13 -1.87 -0.14 -7.68
N GLY A 14 -2.53 0.61 -6.79
CA GLY A 14 -3.92 0.38 -6.39
C GLY A 14 -4.33 1.30 -5.25
N GLU A 15 -5.61 1.24 -4.92
CA GLU A 15 -6.20 1.91 -3.76
C GLU A 15 -6.68 0.84 -2.78
N TYR A 16 -6.70 1.16 -1.50
CA TYR A 16 -7.11 0.22 -0.47
C TYR A 16 -7.82 0.91 0.69
N GLU A 17 -8.70 0.12 1.30
CA GLU A 17 -9.26 0.38 2.62
C GLU A 17 -8.95 -0.84 3.47
N LEU A 18 -8.28 -0.62 4.61
CA LEU A 18 -7.83 -1.70 5.47
C LEU A 18 -8.13 -1.34 6.93
N LYS A 19 -8.68 -2.31 7.66
CA LYS A 19 -8.83 -2.28 9.11
C LYS A 19 -7.97 -3.42 9.67
N GLY A 20 -6.72 -3.14 10.03
CA GLY A 20 -5.74 -4.15 10.48
C GLY A 20 -4.41 -4.08 9.73
N SER A 21 -3.82 -5.24 9.43
CA SER A 21 -2.53 -5.34 8.73
C SER A 21 -2.60 -6.24 7.50
N ILE A 22 -1.90 -5.86 6.43
CA ILE A 22 -1.75 -6.67 5.22
C ILE A 22 -0.31 -6.64 4.72
N ILE A 23 0.15 -7.79 4.22
CA ILE A 23 1.39 -7.92 3.47
C ILE A 23 1.01 -8.22 2.02
N LEU A 24 1.44 -7.36 1.09
CA LEU A 24 1.12 -7.46 -0.33
C LEU A 24 2.41 -7.47 -1.15
N SER A 25 2.52 -8.43 -2.07
CA SER A 25 3.57 -8.45 -3.10
C SER A 25 2.96 -8.17 -4.46
N ILE A 26 3.35 -7.05 -5.06
CA ILE A 26 2.79 -6.56 -6.33
C ILE A 26 3.89 -6.20 -7.31
N ILE A 27 3.76 -6.65 -8.56
CA ILE A 27 4.68 -6.29 -9.63
C ILE A 27 4.29 -4.94 -10.20
N CYS A 28 5.20 -3.96 -10.15
CA CYS A 28 4.99 -2.70 -10.84
C CYS A 28 5.13 -2.93 -12.35
N LYS A 29 4.02 -2.80 -13.11
CA LYS A 29 4.05 -2.99 -14.57
C LYS A 29 4.97 -2.02 -15.32
N ARG A 30 5.33 -0.87 -14.72
CA ARG A 30 6.25 0.13 -15.29
C ARG A 30 7.72 -0.22 -15.02
N CYS A 31 8.07 -0.53 -13.77
CA CYS A 31 9.45 -0.88 -13.41
C CYS A 31 9.81 -2.35 -13.65
N LYS A 32 8.79 -3.21 -13.83
CA LYS A 32 8.90 -4.69 -13.87
C LYS A 32 9.55 -5.28 -12.60
N LYS A 33 9.59 -4.52 -11.51
CA LYS A 33 10.11 -4.95 -10.20
C LYS A 33 8.97 -5.46 -9.32
N LEU A 34 9.27 -6.50 -8.55
CA LEU A 34 8.42 -6.95 -7.45
C LEU A 34 8.55 -5.95 -6.29
N VAL A 35 7.43 -5.49 -5.77
CA VAL A 35 7.36 -4.59 -4.62
C VAL A 35 6.64 -5.33 -3.51
N GLU A 36 7.32 -5.53 -2.39
CA GLU A 36 6.71 -6.03 -1.16
C GLU A 36 6.32 -4.84 -0.28
N LEU A 37 5.07 -4.83 0.19
CA LEU A 37 4.51 -3.76 1.01
C LEU A 37 3.90 -4.36 2.26
N LYS A 38 4.27 -3.79 3.40
CA LYS A 38 3.71 -4.14 4.70
C LYS A 38 2.94 -2.94 5.20
N ILE A 39 1.62 -3.04 5.18
CA ILE A 39 0.71 -1.96 5.54
C ILE A 39 0.10 -2.32 6.88
N PHE A 40 0.40 -1.51 7.89
CA PHE A 40 -0.16 -1.62 9.22
C PHE A 40 -1.04 -0.40 9.45
N VAL A 41 -2.35 -0.63 9.53
CA VAL A 41 -3.29 0.42 9.93
C VAL A 41 -3.60 0.17 11.40
N SER A 42 -2.97 0.96 12.27
CA SER A 42 -3.44 1.05 13.65
C SER A 42 -4.89 1.53 13.61
N PRO A 43 -5.80 0.96 14.42
CA PRO A 43 -7.09 1.60 14.61
C PRO A 43 -6.78 3.05 15.01
N LYS A 44 -7.23 4.01 14.19
CA LYS A 44 -7.22 5.39 14.62
C LYS A 44 -8.14 5.43 15.83
N GLU A 45 -7.56 5.42 17.01
CA GLU A 45 -8.23 5.84 18.22
C GLU A 45 -8.76 7.24 17.90
N ASN A 46 -10.09 7.37 17.86
CA ASN A 46 -10.77 8.64 17.67
C ASN A 46 -10.18 9.65 18.65
N GLN A 47 -9.40 10.61 18.17
CA GLN A 47 -9.12 11.82 18.94
C GLN A 47 -10.41 12.63 18.92
N LYS A 48 -11.20 12.34 19.96
CA LYS A 48 -12.20 13.14 20.68
C LYS A 48 -12.70 14.42 20.04
#